data_AF-A0A2I0HI24-F1
#
_entry.id   AF-A0A2I0HI24-F1
#
_cell.length_a   1.000
_cell.length_b   1.000
_cell.length_c   1.000
_cell.angle_alpha   90.00
_cell.angle_beta   90.00
_cell.angle_gamma   90.00
#
_symmetry.space_group_name_H-M   'P 1'
#
loop_
_entity.id
_entity.type
_entity.pdbx_description
1 polymer ?
#
loop_
_entity_poly.entity_id
_entity_poly.type
_entity_poly.pdbx_seq_one_letter_code
_entity_poly.pdbx_strand_id
1 'polypeptide(L)'
;MGMLAPRKFLQKRKKVETFKDAADEADQMNWRRLMKEIEEAGSAVAVLRSERAKNQVIPRETILGTLKRFKQLRKWNLVSEILEWLRIQPWWDFSEMDFLMLITAYGKLGDFNKAEKVLGFLNKKGCAPNVISHTALMEAYGRGRRYNNAEAIFRRMQSSGPEPSALTYQIILKTFVEVIIF
;
A
#
# COMPACT_ATOMS: atom_id res chain seq x y z
N MET A 1 33.38 43.81 -24.59
CA MET A 1 32.03 43.74 -23.98
C MET A 1 31.13 42.96 -24.94
N GLY A 2 31.06 41.64 -24.86
CA GLY A 2 30.17 40.93 -23.94
C GLY A 2 28.84 40.60 -24.64
N MET A 3 28.88 39.69 -25.62
CA MET A 3 27.70 39.26 -26.39
C MET A 3 26.71 38.49 -25.50
N LEU A 4 25.46 38.97 -25.41
CA LEU A 4 24.34 38.21 -24.83
C LEU A 4 23.61 37.47 -25.96
N ALA A 5 23.88 36.18 -26.10
CA ALA A 5 23.02 35.26 -26.83
C ALA A 5 22.04 34.58 -25.85
N PRO A 6 20.74 34.47 -26.17
CA PRO A 6 19.79 33.77 -25.32
C PRO A 6 20.09 32.26 -25.29
N ARG A 7 20.11 31.70 -24.07
CA ARG A 7 20.36 30.28 -23.78
C ARG A 7 19.45 29.38 -24.61
N LYS A 8 20.05 28.59 -25.50
CA LYS A 8 19.41 27.43 -26.14
C LYS A 8 19.09 26.38 -25.06
N PHE A 9 17.87 26.41 -24.51
CA PHE A 9 17.33 25.25 -23.79
C PHE A 9 16.83 24.22 -24.81
N LEU A 10 17.78 23.47 -25.34
CA LEU A 10 17.57 22.28 -26.16
C LEU A 10 18.20 21.09 -25.43
N GLN A 11 17.57 20.67 -24.34
CA GLN A 11 17.47 19.24 -24.10
C GLN A 11 16.02 18.88 -24.35
N LYS A 12 15.73 18.55 -25.61
CA LYS A 12 14.67 17.59 -25.94
C LYS A 12 14.87 16.45 -24.94
N ARG A 13 14.02 16.37 -23.91
CA ARG A 13 13.69 15.09 -23.30
C ARG A 13 13.22 14.27 -24.48
N LYS A 14 14.11 13.46 -25.06
CA LYS A 14 13.70 12.32 -25.87
C LYS A 14 12.65 11.66 -24.98
N LYS A 15 11.39 11.73 -25.40
CA LYS A 15 10.46 10.65 -25.10
C LYS A 15 11.29 9.42 -25.45
N VAL A 16 11.75 8.73 -24.41
CA VAL A 16 11.97 7.31 -24.55
C VAL A 16 10.58 6.85 -24.92
N GLU A 17 10.35 6.74 -26.23
CA GLU A 17 9.32 5.86 -26.76
C GLU A 17 9.76 4.51 -26.22
N THR A 18 9.31 4.24 -25.00
CA THR A 18 9.29 2.90 -24.45
C THR A 18 8.45 2.14 -25.46
N PHE A 19 9.14 1.40 -26.32
CA PHE A 19 8.54 0.32 -27.07
C PHE A 19 7.63 -0.40 -26.07
N LYS A 20 6.32 -0.32 -26.29
CA LYS A 20 5.37 -1.12 -25.54
C LYS A 20 5.66 -2.54 -25.99
N ASP A 21 6.50 -3.23 -25.25
CA ASP A 21 6.86 -4.60 -25.58
C ASP A 21 5.57 -5.44 -25.53
N ALA A 22 5.47 -6.44 -26.40
CA ALA A 22 4.31 -7.33 -26.42
C ALA A 22 4.05 -8.00 -25.05
N ALA A 23 5.08 -8.10 -24.21
CA ALA A 23 4.99 -8.51 -22.81
C ALA A 23 4.19 -7.51 -21.96
N ASP A 24 4.41 -6.20 -22.11
CA ASP A 24 3.64 -5.15 -21.41
C ASP A 24 2.18 -5.15 -21.84
N GLU A 25 1.92 -5.42 -23.13
CA GLU A 25 0.56 -5.54 -23.67
C GLU A 25 -0.14 -6.81 -23.17
N ALA A 26 0.57 -7.95 -23.12
CA ALA A 26 0.06 -9.21 -22.58
C ALA A 26 -0.24 -9.11 -21.08
N ASP A 27 0.64 -8.48 -20.28
CA ASP A 27 0.41 -8.21 -18.87
C ASP A 27 -0.77 -7.24 -18.65
N GLN A 28 -0.94 -6.29 -19.56
CA GLN A 28 -2.08 -5.38 -19.52
C GLN A 28 -3.39 -6.10 -19.88
N MET A 29 -3.37 -7.04 -20.84
CA MET A 29 -4.53 -7.84 -21.24
C MET A 29 -4.90 -8.86 -20.16
N ASN A 30 -3.92 -9.56 -19.59
CA ASN A 30 -4.10 -10.49 -18.48
C ASN A 30 -4.69 -9.79 -17.25
N TRP A 31 -4.22 -8.58 -16.94
CA TRP A 31 -4.82 -7.76 -15.88
C TRP A 31 -6.27 -7.36 -16.17
N ARG A 32 -6.57 -6.88 -17.39
CA ARG A 32 -7.94 -6.47 -17.74
C ARG A 32 -8.90 -7.65 -17.61
N ARG A 33 -8.47 -8.83 -18.06
CA ARG A 33 -9.20 -10.08 -17.89
C ARG A 33 -9.40 -10.40 -16.41
N LEU A 34 -8.32 -10.42 -15.61
CA LEU A 34 -8.38 -10.69 -14.17
C LEU A 34 -9.32 -9.71 -13.47
N MET A 35 -9.25 -8.41 -13.80
CA MET A 35 -10.12 -7.39 -13.23
C MET A 35 -11.60 -7.65 -13.50
N LYS A 36 -11.92 -8.01 -14.74
CA LYS A 36 -13.29 -8.34 -15.13
C LYS A 36 -13.79 -9.55 -14.35
N GLU A 37 -12.99 -10.61 -14.26
CA GLU A 37 -13.32 -11.81 -13.48
C GLU A 37 -13.50 -11.50 -11.99
N ILE A 38 -12.70 -10.59 -11.43
CA ILE A 38 -12.81 -10.17 -10.01
C ILE A 38 -14.06 -9.33 -9.77
N GLU A 39 -14.43 -8.47 -10.72
CA GLU A 39 -15.67 -7.69 -10.65
C GLU A 39 -16.91 -8.59 -10.76
N GLU A 40 -16.87 -9.60 -11.63
CA GLU A 40 -17.94 -10.60 -11.77
C GLU A 40 -18.04 -11.53 -10.55
N ALA A 41 -16.91 -11.99 -10.01
CA ALA A 41 -16.88 -12.89 -8.86
C ALA A 41 -17.07 -12.17 -7.51
N GLY A 42 -16.85 -10.85 -7.45
CA GLY A 42 -16.87 -10.05 -6.23
C GLY A 42 -15.73 -10.36 -5.23
N SER A 43 -14.82 -11.27 -5.58
CA SER A 43 -13.71 -11.73 -4.72
C SER A 43 -12.44 -11.89 -5.56
N ALA A 44 -11.37 -11.22 -5.14
CA ALA A 44 -10.07 -11.39 -5.79
C ALA A 44 -9.48 -12.79 -5.53
N VAL A 45 -9.76 -13.35 -4.36
CA VAL A 45 -9.22 -14.65 -3.96
C VAL A 45 -9.88 -15.79 -4.71
N ALA A 46 -11.19 -15.73 -5.00
CA ALA A 46 -11.88 -16.75 -5.80
C ALA A 46 -11.25 -16.91 -7.18
N VAL A 47 -10.97 -15.79 -7.85
CA VAL A 47 -10.33 -15.76 -9.17
C VAL A 47 -8.89 -16.27 -9.10
N LEU A 48 -8.09 -15.79 -8.15
CA LEU A 48 -6.70 -16.26 -7.99
C LEU A 48 -6.62 -17.75 -7.64
N ARG A 49 -7.57 -18.29 -6.86
CA ARG A 49 -7.67 -19.72 -6.59
C ARG A 49 -8.02 -20.52 -7.84
N SER A 50 -8.96 -20.04 -8.65
CA SER A 50 -9.34 -20.67 -9.92
C SER A 50 -8.15 -20.73 -10.89
N GLU A 51 -7.40 -19.62 -11.02
CA GLU A 51 -6.20 -19.58 -11.86
C GLU A 51 -5.11 -20.53 -11.36
N ARG A 52 -4.93 -20.66 -10.04
CA ARG A 52 -4.02 -21.65 -9.47
C ARG A 52 -4.47 -23.10 -9.68
N ALA A 53 -5.78 -23.36 -9.59
CA ALA A 53 -6.36 -24.69 -9.81
C ALA A 53 -6.18 -25.19 -11.25
N LYS A 54 -5.96 -24.29 -12.21
CA LYS A 54 -5.57 -24.60 -13.60
C LYS A 54 -4.09 -25.01 -13.74
N ASN A 55 -3.41 -25.38 -12.63
CA ASN A 55 -1.99 -25.75 -12.56
C ASN A 55 -1.00 -24.67 -13.05
N GLN A 56 -1.42 -23.41 -13.11
CA GLN A 56 -0.51 -22.30 -13.39
C GLN A 56 0.08 -21.79 -12.08
N VAL A 57 1.42 -21.79 -11.98
CA VAL A 57 2.12 -21.05 -10.93
C VAL A 57 1.86 -19.57 -11.18
N ILE A 58 1.15 -18.91 -10.28
CA ILE A 58 0.92 -17.47 -10.40
C ILE A 58 2.27 -16.77 -10.18
N PRO A 59 2.81 -16.05 -11.17
CA PRO A 59 4.08 -15.37 -11.00
C PRO A 59 3.99 -14.31 -9.89
N ARG A 60 5.05 -14.19 -9.10
CA ARG A 60 5.14 -13.19 -8.02
C ARG A 60 4.89 -11.78 -8.56
N GLU A 61 5.43 -11.47 -9.73
CA GLU A 61 5.25 -10.17 -10.40
C GLU A 61 3.80 -9.87 -10.74
N THR A 62 3.01 -10.87 -11.14
CA THR A 62 1.58 -10.70 -11.41
C THR A 62 0.81 -10.31 -10.15
N ILE A 63 1.13 -10.94 -9.01
CA ILE A 63 0.52 -10.63 -7.71
C ILE A 63 0.90 -9.22 -7.26
N LEU A 64 2.19 -8.86 -7.33
CA LEU A 64 2.66 -7.53 -6.95
C LEU A 64 2.09 -6.43 -7.86
N GLY A 65 2.04 -6.68 -9.17
CA GLY A 65 1.41 -5.78 -10.14
C GLY A 65 -0.07 -5.57 -9.83
N THR A 66 -0.78 -6.65 -9.50
CA THR A 66 -2.20 -6.63 -9.11
C THR A 66 -2.42 -5.83 -7.84
N LEU A 67 -1.67 -6.11 -6.76
CA LEU A 67 -1.74 -5.38 -5.50
C LEU A 67 -1.44 -3.88 -5.69
N LYS A 68 -0.41 -3.55 -6.48
CA LYS A 68 -0.03 -2.17 -6.79
C LYS A 68 -1.15 -1.44 -7.54
N ARG A 69 -1.79 -2.08 -8.53
CA ARG A 69 -2.90 -1.50 -9.28
C ARG A 69 -4.14 -1.33 -8.40
N PHE A 70 -4.50 -2.31 -7.57
CA PHE A 70 -5.63 -2.16 -6.63
C PHE A 70 -5.41 -1.07 -5.60
N LYS A 71 -4.17 -0.91 -5.11
CA LYS A 71 -3.78 0.20 -4.26
C LYS A 71 -4.01 1.55 -4.96
N GLN A 72 -3.60 1.69 -6.23
CA GLN A 72 -3.82 2.91 -7.02
C GLN A 72 -5.31 3.21 -7.25
N LEU A 73 -6.12 2.17 -7.49
CA LEU A 73 -7.57 2.27 -7.65
C LEU A 73 -8.32 2.44 -6.33
N ARG A 74 -7.63 2.46 -5.19
CA ARG A 74 -8.21 2.52 -3.83
C ARG A 74 -9.18 1.37 -3.52
N LYS A 75 -9.05 0.22 -4.20
CA LYS A 75 -9.82 -1.00 -3.92
C LYS A 75 -9.22 -1.75 -2.71
N TRP A 76 -9.20 -1.10 -1.54
CA TRP A 76 -8.50 -1.58 -0.34
C TRP A 76 -9.07 -2.89 0.22
N ASN A 77 -10.36 -3.15 0.00
CA ASN A 77 -11.01 -4.42 0.33
C ASN A 77 -10.30 -5.58 -0.40
N LEU A 78 -10.09 -5.46 -1.71
CA LEU A 78 -9.41 -6.47 -2.52
C LEU A 78 -7.93 -6.60 -2.14
N VAL A 79 -7.26 -5.48 -1.84
CA VAL A 79 -5.87 -5.50 -1.34
C VAL A 79 -5.78 -6.31 -0.05
N SER A 80 -6.66 -6.06 0.92
CA SER A 80 -6.67 -6.79 2.19
C SER A 80 -7.01 -8.27 2.00
N GLU A 81 -7.97 -8.57 1.13
CA GLU A 81 -8.41 -9.94 0.83
C GLU A 81 -7.26 -10.78 0.24
N ILE A 82 -6.55 -10.23 -0.77
CA ILE A 82 -5.40 -10.90 -1.39
C ILE A 82 -4.29 -11.11 -0.37
N LEU A 83 -3.93 -10.08 0.40
CA LEU A 83 -2.82 -10.18 1.36
C LEU A 83 -3.12 -11.17 2.49
N GLU A 84 -4.35 -11.23 3.00
CA GLU A 84 -4.74 -12.26 3.97
C GLU A 84 -4.67 -13.66 3.37
N TRP A 85 -5.07 -13.82 2.11
CA TRP A 85 -4.93 -15.10 1.41
C TRP A 85 -3.47 -15.48 1.16
N LEU A 86 -2.59 -14.54 0.81
CA LEU A 86 -1.16 -14.80 0.63
C LEU A 86 -0.47 -15.18 1.95
N ARG A 87 -0.92 -14.61 3.06
CA ARG A 87 -0.37 -14.87 4.40
C ARG A 87 -0.48 -16.32 4.84
N ILE A 88 -1.49 -17.05 4.33
CA ILE A 88 -1.69 -18.48 4.60
C ILE A 88 -1.00 -19.39 3.58
N GLN A 89 -0.28 -18.83 2.60
CA GLN A 89 0.40 -19.62 1.56
C GLN A 89 1.83 -19.96 1.94
N PRO A 90 2.25 -21.25 1.86
CA PRO A 90 3.62 -21.64 2.19
C PRO A 90 4.66 -21.17 1.15
N TRP A 91 4.22 -20.89 -0.09
CA TRP A 91 5.09 -20.45 -1.19
C TRP A 91 5.27 -18.93 -1.24
N TRP A 92 4.57 -18.18 -0.40
CA TRP A 92 4.71 -16.72 -0.32
C TRP A 92 5.45 -16.35 0.96
N ASP A 93 6.69 -15.87 0.84
CA ASP A 93 7.35 -15.26 1.98
C ASP A 93 6.80 -13.84 2.19
N PHE A 94 6.05 -13.68 3.27
CA PHE A 94 5.39 -12.44 3.62
C PHE A 94 6.41 -11.41 4.11
N SER A 95 6.73 -10.45 3.25
CA SER A 95 7.75 -9.42 3.48
C SER A 95 7.26 -8.29 4.39
N GLU A 96 8.19 -7.44 4.87
CA GLU A 96 7.84 -6.20 5.58
C GLU A 96 6.90 -5.31 4.75
N MET A 97 7.09 -5.27 3.42
CA MET A 97 6.23 -4.50 2.51
C MET A 97 4.81 -5.05 2.43
N ASP A 98 4.63 -6.37 2.52
CA ASP A 98 3.31 -7.00 2.53
C ASP A 98 2.56 -6.65 3.82
N PHE A 99 3.26 -6.67 4.97
CA PHE A 99 2.72 -6.22 6.25
C PHE A 99 2.32 -4.75 6.21
N LEU A 100 3.20 -3.88 5.70
CA LEU A 100 2.92 -2.45 5.59
C LEU A 100 1.70 -2.18 4.70
N MET A 101 1.59 -2.90 3.57
CA MET A 101 0.45 -2.76 2.67
C MET A 101 -0.85 -3.25 3.32
N LEU A 102 -0.81 -4.33 4.09
CA LEU A 102 -1.97 -4.86 4.81
C LEU A 102 -2.41 -3.93 5.94
N ILE A 103 -1.48 -3.37 6.72
CA ILE A 103 -1.76 -2.34 7.74
C ILE A 103 -2.42 -1.13 7.08
N THR A 104 -1.87 -0.68 5.95
CA THR A 104 -2.44 0.44 5.19
C THR A 104 -3.84 0.11 4.71
N ALA A 105 -4.07 -1.08 4.16
CA ALA A 105 -5.37 -1.50 3.65
C ALA A 105 -6.42 -1.52 4.77
N TYR A 106 -6.13 -2.15 5.91
CA TYR A 106 -7.02 -2.13 7.07
C TYR A 106 -7.26 -0.73 7.60
N GLY A 107 -6.21 0.10 7.64
CA GLY A 107 -6.34 1.48 8.04
C GLY A 107 -7.26 2.30 7.14
N LYS A 108 -7.22 2.07 5.82
CA LYS A 108 -8.12 2.74 4.85
C LYS A 108 -9.54 2.18 4.87
N LEU A 109 -9.73 0.94 5.32
CA LEU A 109 -11.05 0.32 5.53
C LEU A 109 -11.66 0.67 6.89
N GLY A 110 -10.90 1.29 7.79
CA GLY A 110 -11.35 1.59 9.16
C GLY A 110 -11.28 0.40 10.13
N ASP A 111 -10.67 -0.72 9.74
CA ASP A 111 -10.52 -1.90 10.60
C ASP A 111 -9.24 -1.79 11.44
N PHE A 112 -9.27 -0.88 12.41
CA PHE A 112 -8.08 -0.52 13.20
C PHE A 112 -7.57 -1.69 14.05
N ASN A 113 -8.48 -2.53 14.55
CA ASN A 113 -8.12 -3.68 15.37
C ASN A 113 -7.30 -4.69 14.56
N LYS A 114 -7.62 -4.91 13.28
CA LYS A 114 -6.80 -5.76 12.41
C LYS A 114 -5.48 -5.07 12.06
N ALA A 115 -5.47 -3.77 11.80
CA ALA A 115 -4.23 -3.03 11.54
C ALA A 115 -3.22 -3.16 12.71
N GLU A 116 -3.68 -3.01 13.96
CA GLU A 116 -2.83 -3.23 15.15
C GLU A 116 -2.31 -4.65 15.27
N LYS A 117 -3.17 -5.66 15.04
CA LYS A 117 -2.76 -7.07 15.07
C LYS A 117 -1.66 -7.32 14.05
N VAL A 118 -1.78 -6.78 12.84
CA VAL A 118 -0.78 -6.92 11.77
C VAL A 118 0.53 -6.24 12.15
N LEU A 119 0.49 -5.05 12.76
CA LEU A 119 1.68 -4.37 13.31
C LEU A 119 2.37 -5.22 14.39
N GLY A 120 1.59 -5.86 15.28
CA GLY A 120 2.11 -6.78 16.29
C GLY A 120 2.75 -8.04 15.68
N PHE A 121 2.17 -8.58 14.61
CA PHE A 121 2.75 -9.72 13.88
C PHE A 121 4.08 -9.35 13.21
N LEU A 122 4.17 -8.16 12.60
CA LEU A 122 5.42 -7.65 12.02
C LEU A 122 6.54 -7.66 13.06
N ASN A 123 6.27 -7.11 14.26
CA ASN A 123 7.23 -7.09 15.36
C ASN A 123 7.64 -8.50 15.83
N LYS A 124 6.67 -9.43 15.93
CA LYS A 124 6.93 -10.83 16.32
C LYS A 124 7.76 -11.61 15.30
N LYS A 125 7.71 -11.24 14.02
CA LYS A 125 8.55 -11.82 12.95
C LYS A 125 10.00 -11.29 13.01
N GLY A 126 10.33 -10.45 13.99
CA GLY A 126 11.64 -9.81 14.11
C GLY A 126 11.82 -8.58 13.22
N CYS A 127 10.78 -8.16 12.50
CA CYS A 127 10.78 -6.94 11.72
C CYS A 127 10.29 -5.79 12.61
N ALA A 128 11.20 -4.93 13.06
CA ALA A 128 10.83 -3.80 13.91
C ALA A 128 9.89 -2.84 13.13
N PRO A 129 8.69 -2.53 13.65
CA PRO A 129 7.79 -1.61 12.97
C PRO A 129 8.43 -0.22 12.85
N ASN A 130 8.60 0.25 11.62
CA ASN A 130 9.26 1.51 11.30
C ASN A 130 8.31 2.72 11.35
N VAL A 131 8.84 3.93 11.09
CA VAL A 131 8.07 5.19 11.05
C VAL A 131 6.85 5.09 10.13
N ILE A 132 6.99 4.44 8.98
CA ILE A 132 5.94 4.35 7.96
C ILE A 132 4.77 3.52 8.48
N SER A 133 5.03 2.38 9.12
CA SER A 133 4.00 1.50 9.68
C SER A 133 3.19 2.16 10.80
N HIS A 134 3.86 2.88 11.72
CA HIS A 134 3.21 3.64 12.78
C HIS A 134 2.41 4.82 12.22
N THR A 135 3.00 5.57 11.26
CA THR A 135 2.33 6.71 10.63
C THR A 135 1.08 6.28 9.86
N ALA A 136 1.12 5.13 9.17
CA ALA A 136 -0.05 4.57 8.49
C ALA A 136 -1.18 4.22 9.48
N LEU A 137 -0.84 3.65 10.63
CA LEU A 137 -1.81 3.35 11.69
C LEU A 137 -2.38 4.62 12.35
N MET A 138 -1.55 5.64 12.59
CA MET A 138 -2.02 6.95 13.06
C MET A 138 -3.00 7.60 12.08
N GLU A 139 -2.65 7.62 10.78
CA GLU A 139 -3.52 8.19 9.75
C GLU A 139 -4.88 7.47 9.70
N ALA A 140 -4.87 6.15 9.90
CA ALA A 140 -6.09 5.37 10.00
C ALA A 140 -6.95 5.82 11.18
N TYR A 141 -6.37 5.90 12.39
CA TYR A 141 -7.11 6.34 13.58
C TYR A 141 -7.68 7.75 13.46
N GLY A 142 -6.90 8.69 12.92
CA GLY A 142 -7.36 10.06 12.67
C GLY A 142 -8.59 10.09 11.77
N ARG A 143 -8.54 9.38 10.63
CA ARG A 143 -9.70 9.24 9.71
C ARG A 143 -10.91 8.58 10.37
N GLY A 144 -10.67 7.64 11.28
CA GLY A 144 -11.69 6.96 12.06
C GLY A 144 -12.25 7.76 13.24
N ARG A 145 -11.83 9.02 13.42
CA ARG A 145 -12.14 9.85 14.59
C ARG A 145 -11.76 9.22 15.93
N ARG A 146 -10.80 8.28 15.92
CA ARG A 146 -10.27 7.62 17.13
C ARG A 146 -9.03 8.37 17.60
N TYR A 147 -9.19 9.66 17.89
CA TYR A 147 -8.10 10.60 18.10
C TYR A 147 -7.17 10.21 19.26
N ASN A 148 -7.74 9.70 20.37
CA ASN A 148 -6.96 9.20 21.51
C ASN A 148 -6.00 8.07 21.11
N ASN A 149 -6.40 7.20 20.17
CA ASN A 149 -5.53 6.13 19.69
C ASN A 149 -4.44 6.66 18.77
N ALA A 150 -4.75 7.62 17.90
CA ALA A 150 -3.74 8.30 17.08
C ALA A 150 -2.67 8.97 17.96
N GLU A 151 -3.10 9.64 19.03
CA GLU A 151 -2.21 10.25 20.01
C GLU A 151 -1.38 9.20 20.79
N ALA A 152 -1.99 8.09 21.20
CA ALA A 152 -1.27 7.01 21.89
C ALA A 152 -0.14 6.43 21.01
N ILE A 153 -0.38 6.25 19.71
CA ILE A 153 0.66 5.82 18.78
C ILE A 153 1.76 6.88 18.66
N PHE A 154 1.41 8.17 18.56
CA PHE A 154 2.38 9.26 18.51
C PHE A 154 3.27 9.31 19.75
N ARG A 155 2.67 9.22 20.95
CA ARG A 155 3.43 9.17 22.22
C ARG A 155 4.35 7.96 22.28
N ARG A 156 3.90 6.79 21.80
CA ARG A 156 4.73 5.59 21.73
C ARG A 156 5.92 5.76 20.78
N MET A 157 5.75 6.44 19.65
CA MET A 157 6.86 6.79 18.75
C MET A 157 7.89 7.68 19.45
N GLN A 158 7.44 8.66 20.24
CA GLN A 158 8.33 9.57 20.97
C GLN A 158 9.09 8.92 22.12
N SER A 159 8.47 7.96 22.83
CA SER A 159 9.08 7.38 24.05
C SER A 159 9.98 6.19 23.79
N SER A 160 9.59 5.30 22.88
CA SER A 160 10.27 4.00 22.71
C SER A 160 10.20 3.46 21.28
N GLY A 161 9.80 4.30 20.32
CA GLY A 161 9.53 3.91 18.95
C GLY A 161 10.43 4.64 17.96
N PRO A 162 10.13 4.49 16.66
CA PRO A 162 10.89 5.16 15.63
C PRO A 162 10.57 6.66 15.60
N GLU A 163 11.56 7.49 15.26
CA GLU A 163 11.43 8.95 15.30
C GLU A 163 10.28 9.46 14.40
N PRO A 164 9.35 10.27 14.92
CA PRO A 164 8.27 10.84 14.12
C PRO A 164 8.78 11.66 12.92
N SER A 165 8.17 11.44 11.75
CA SER A 165 8.47 12.20 10.53
C SER A 165 7.61 13.48 10.42
N ALA A 166 7.96 14.36 9.48
CA ALA A 166 7.15 15.53 9.15
C ALA A 166 5.68 15.17 8.84
N LEU A 167 5.44 14.05 8.14
CA LEU A 167 4.08 13.55 7.88
C LEU A 167 3.37 13.13 9.17
N THR A 168 4.10 12.52 10.11
CA THR A 168 3.56 12.13 11.42
C THR A 168 3.05 13.35 12.18
N TYR A 169 3.85 14.43 12.22
CA TYR A 169 3.45 15.70 12.83
C TYR A 169 2.27 16.36 12.11
N GLN A 170 2.23 16.32 10.78
CA GLN A 170 1.09 16.85 10.01
C GLN A 170 -0.22 16.12 10.36
N ILE A 171 -0.17 14.79 10.48
CA ILE A 171 -1.34 13.98 10.82
C ILE A 171 -1.85 14.30 12.23
N ILE A 172 -0.96 14.41 13.23
CA ILE A 172 -1.40 14.66 14.60
C ILE A 172 -1.93 16.10 14.78
N LEU A 173 -1.33 17.09 14.11
CA LEU A 173 -1.87 18.47 14.10
C LEU A 173 -3.27 18.51 13.48
N LYS A 174 -3.45 17.87 12.32
CA LYS A 174 -4.76 17.74 11.69
C LYS A 174 -5.77 17.08 12.63
N THR A 175 -5.36 15.98 13.26
CA THR A 175 -6.17 15.25 14.24
C THR A 175 -6.64 16.17 15.36
N PHE A 176 -5.75 16.94 15.99
CA PHE A 176 -6.11 17.84 17.09
C PHE A 176 -7.05 18.97 16.67
N VAL A 177 -6.88 19.54 15.48
CA VAL A 177 -7.83 20.53 14.96
C VAL A 177 -9.22 19.92 14.79
N GLU A 178 -9.29 18.68 14.29
CA GLU A 178 -10.56 17.95 14.15
C GLU A 178 -11.18 17.55 15.51
N VAL A 179 -10.41 17.47 16.61
CA VAL A 179 -10.96 17.30 17.97
C VAL A 179 -11.66 18.57 18.44
N ILE A 180 -11.04 19.74 18.23
CA ILE A 180 -11.48 21.03 18.79
C ILE A 180 -12.77 21.55 18.13
N ILE A 181 -13.08 21.10 16.91
CA ILE A 181 -14.24 21.55 16.14
C ILE A 181 -15.55 20.84 16.56
N PHE A 182 -15.50 19.84 17.44
CA PHE A 182 -16.66 19.14 18.00
C PHE A 182 -16.79 19.37 19.50
#